data_AF-E4ZGI8-F1
#
_entry.id   AF-E4ZGI8-F1
#
_cell.length_a   1.000
_cell.length_b   1.000
_cell.length_c   1.000
_cell.angle_alpha   90.00
_cell.angle_beta   90.00
_cell.angle_gamma   90.00
#
_symmetry.space_group_name_H-M   'P 1'
#
loop_
_entity.id
_entity.type
_entity.pdbx_description
1 polymer ?
#
loop_
_entity_poly.entity_id
_entity_poly.type
_entity_poly.pdbx_seq_one_letter_code
_entity_poly.pdbx_strand_id
1 'polypeptide(L)'
;MNDVQRKPSVLHPKRLSLAVTSRLSSLFEKTEPKFPSPPSRSPTAHQKLTKPPRTSSGPLTLQEDFDSTVPAEPPTEPYLIKENDYPNLRALRTDQDIGDGLWLCSHCRHENILRHYKGAFPFKHLRCNRCNHILCPDCHTSAILSAIPYGLIHARRTLTGRQVRYCHVCPTCGLSYRAEQEGTTLDFYGTICVNCSATSWGDWPRYHIGNHEPYRRDPDAVFTQLVDQRAADAARLAFQWVIANAGTRPRSRLSCTAEDAADGEGGMQSRDSEESGGREPLTWSPC
;
A
#
# COMPACT_ATOMS: atom_id res chain seq x y z
N MET A 1 32.03 -15.85 42.48
CA MET A 1 32.39 -15.63 41.06
C MET A 1 32.19 -16.96 40.36
N ASN A 2 31.04 -17.17 39.73
CA ASN A 2 30.70 -18.41 39.03
C ASN A 2 30.59 -18.13 37.54
N ASP A 3 31.53 -18.70 36.78
CA ASP A 3 31.61 -18.62 35.32
C ASP A 3 30.54 -19.51 34.68
N VAL A 4 29.60 -18.90 33.97
CA VAL A 4 28.57 -19.62 33.20
C VAL A 4 29.06 -19.75 31.76
N GLN A 5 29.56 -20.93 31.41
CA GLN A 5 29.91 -21.26 30.02
C GLN A 5 28.66 -21.29 29.13
N ARG A 6 28.51 -20.31 28.25
CA ARG A 6 27.56 -20.33 27.13
C ARG A 6 28.16 -21.12 25.96
N LYS A 7 27.53 -22.22 25.58
CA LYS A 7 27.80 -22.94 24.33
C LYS A 7 27.26 -22.15 23.12
N PRO A 8 28.02 -21.96 22.04
CA PRO A 8 27.52 -21.34 20.82
C PRO A 8 26.60 -22.31 20.05
N SER A 9 25.39 -21.86 19.75
CA SER A 9 24.45 -22.53 18.87
C SER A 9 24.91 -22.37 17.42
N VAL A 10 25.32 -23.47 16.79
CA VAL A 10 25.64 -23.55 15.36
C VAL A 10 24.33 -23.74 14.60
N LEU A 11 23.82 -22.67 13.99
CA LEU A 11 22.75 -22.77 13.00
C LEU A 11 23.36 -22.69 11.58
N HIS A 12 23.16 -23.78 10.84
CA HIS A 12 23.66 -24.01 9.48
C HIS A 12 22.94 -23.12 8.44
N PRO A 13 23.66 -22.29 7.64
CA PRO A 13 23.05 -21.40 6.65
C PRO A 13 22.83 -22.02 5.26
N LYS A 14 22.83 -23.35 5.11
CA LYS A 14 22.75 -24.00 3.79
C LYS A 14 21.44 -24.74 3.59
N ARG A 15 20.33 -24.03 3.31
CA ARG A 15 19.16 -24.65 2.65
C ARG A 15 18.05 -23.73 2.14
N LEU A 16 18.33 -22.54 1.59
CA LEU A 16 17.30 -21.78 0.86
C LEU A 16 17.92 -21.00 -0.31
N SER A 17 18.25 -21.67 -1.40
CA SER A 17 18.65 -21.02 -2.65
C SER A 17 18.50 -22.00 -3.80
N LEU A 18 17.26 -22.19 -4.30
CA LEU A 18 17.03 -22.96 -5.53
C LEU A 18 15.63 -22.75 -6.17
N ALA A 19 15.01 -21.58 -6.03
CA ALA A 19 13.68 -21.36 -6.64
C ALA A 19 13.36 -19.93 -7.08
N VAL A 20 14.31 -19.12 -7.57
CA VAL A 20 13.96 -17.84 -8.24
C VAL A 20 15.02 -17.46 -9.29
N THR A 21 15.18 -18.23 -10.36
CA THR A 21 15.86 -17.75 -11.58
C THR A 21 15.30 -18.48 -12.80
N SER A 22 14.19 -18.00 -13.34
CA SER A 22 13.73 -18.42 -14.66
C SER A 22 12.78 -17.34 -15.20
N ARG A 23 13.18 -16.76 -16.34
CA ARG A 23 12.43 -15.81 -17.20
C ARG A 23 12.81 -14.32 -17.15
N LEU A 24 14.10 -14.03 -17.25
CA LEU A 24 14.55 -12.74 -17.83
C LEU A 24 15.63 -12.99 -18.89
N SER A 25 15.21 -13.50 -20.04
CA SER A 25 16.02 -13.49 -21.26
C SER A 25 15.13 -13.61 -22.49
N SER A 26 14.80 -12.45 -23.08
CA SER A 26 14.30 -12.28 -24.46
C SER A 26 14.02 -10.77 -24.64
N LEU A 27 15.03 -9.95 -24.89
CA LEU A 27 15.38 -9.44 -26.24
C LEU A 27 14.15 -8.98 -27.05
N PHE A 28 14.01 -7.67 -27.27
CA PHE A 28 14.18 -7.10 -28.61
C PHE A 28 14.58 -5.62 -28.51
N GLU A 29 15.78 -5.37 -29.01
CA GLU A 29 16.38 -4.08 -29.32
C GLU A 29 15.66 -3.53 -30.56
N LYS A 30 14.89 -2.45 -30.40
CA LYS A 30 14.27 -1.73 -31.53
C LYS A 30 14.86 -0.32 -31.57
N THR A 31 15.83 -0.15 -32.45
CA THR A 31 16.49 1.10 -32.80
C THR A 31 15.49 2.03 -33.51
N GLU A 32 15.24 3.21 -32.94
CA GLU A 32 14.44 4.26 -33.60
C GLU A 32 15.32 5.24 -34.39
N PRO A 33 14.82 5.77 -35.53
CA PRO A 33 15.55 6.73 -36.35
C PRO A 33 15.52 8.15 -35.76
N LYS A 34 16.69 8.77 -35.81
CA LYS A 34 17.02 10.14 -35.41
C LYS A 34 16.28 11.17 -36.28
N PHE A 35 15.31 11.88 -35.72
CA PHE A 35 14.68 13.04 -36.35
C PHE A 35 15.46 14.34 -36.05
N PRO A 36 15.65 15.22 -37.06
CA PRO A 36 16.30 16.51 -36.87
C PRO A 36 15.36 17.54 -36.23
N SER A 37 15.87 18.23 -35.22
CA SER A 37 15.23 19.33 -34.50
C SER A 37 15.05 20.60 -35.36
N PRO A 38 13.88 21.27 -35.31
CA PRO A 38 13.69 22.57 -35.97
C PRO A 38 14.21 23.76 -35.11
N PRO A 39 14.51 24.90 -35.75
CA PRO A 39 15.15 26.05 -35.12
C PRO A 39 14.21 26.87 -34.24
N SER A 40 14.76 27.28 -33.10
CA SER A 40 14.21 28.25 -32.14
C SER A 40 14.01 29.62 -32.78
N ARG A 41 12.78 30.15 -32.69
CA ARG A 41 12.48 31.58 -32.86
C ARG A 41 11.53 32.02 -31.76
N SER A 42 12.03 32.92 -30.92
CA SER A 42 11.29 33.63 -29.88
C SER A 42 10.77 34.97 -30.41
N PRO A 43 9.46 35.26 -30.29
CA PRO A 43 8.97 36.63 -30.27
C PRO A 43 8.45 37.00 -28.88
N THR A 44 9.08 38.01 -28.29
CA THR A 44 8.62 38.72 -27.10
C THR A 44 7.38 39.53 -27.47
N ALA A 45 6.20 39.11 -27.00
CA ALA A 45 4.95 39.86 -27.15
C ALA A 45 4.28 40.01 -25.79
N HIS A 46 4.15 41.25 -25.33
CA HIS A 46 3.34 41.64 -24.17
C HIS A 46 1.86 41.31 -24.43
N GLN A 47 1.37 40.20 -23.88
CA GLN A 47 -0.05 39.87 -23.89
C GLN A 47 -0.75 40.59 -22.74
N LYS A 48 -1.65 41.50 -23.10
CA LYS A 48 -2.70 42.01 -22.20
C LYS A 48 -3.55 40.81 -21.76
N LEU A 49 -3.67 40.65 -20.44
CA LEU A 49 -4.43 39.59 -19.78
C LEU A 49 -5.94 39.81 -19.95
N THR A 50 -6.46 39.49 -21.14
CA THR A 50 -7.89 39.36 -21.38
C THR A 50 -8.35 38.05 -20.77
N LYS A 51 -9.16 38.10 -19.70
CA LYS A 51 -9.79 36.90 -19.11
C LYS A 51 -10.49 36.12 -20.23
N PRO A 52 -10.11 34.85 -20.48
CA PRO A 52 -10.75 34.06 -21.52
C PRO A 52 -12.24 33.89 -21.17
N PRO A 53 -13.14 34.01 -22.15
CA PRO A 53 -14.57 33.77 -21.96
C PRO A 53 -14.75 32.35 -21.44
N ARG A 54 -15.54 32.20 -20.37
CA ARG A 54 -16.04 30.92 -19.86
C ARG A 54 -16.88 30.29 -20.97
N THR A 55 -16.24 29.57 -21.89
CA THR A 55 -16.93 28.65 -22.78
C THR A 55 -17.50 27.54 -21.92
N SER A 56 -18.80 27.28 -22.08
CA SER A 56 -19.50 26.13 -21.54
C SER A 56 -18.96 24.86 -22.20
N SER A 57 -17.73 24.47 -21.85
CA SER A 57 -17.21 23.15 -22.14
C SER A 57 -18.12 22.17 -21.40
N GLY A 58 -18.75 21.26 -22.16
CA GLY A 58 -19.45 20.13 -21.57
C GLY A 58 -18.56 19.40 -20.55
N PRO A 59 -19.14 18.54 -19.71
CA PRO A 59 -18.36 17.78 -18.74
C PRO A 59 -17.22 17.08 -19.48
N LEU A 60 -15.98 17.52 -19.22
CA LEU A 60 -14.77 16.88 -19.73
C LEU A 60 -14.85 15.42 -19.34
N THR A 61 -14.55 14.55 -20.29
CA THR A 61 -14.56 13.12 -20.02
C THR A 61 -13.46 12.81 -19.01
N LEU A 62 -13.70 11.87 -18.09
CA LEU A 62 -12.70 11.43 -17.11
C LEU A 62 -11.35 11.06 -17.76
N GLN A 63 -11.40 10.59 -19.00
CA GLN A 63 -10.22 10.27 -19.80
C GLN A 63 -9.40 11.52 -20.16
N GLU A 64 -10.03 12.62 -20.57
CA GLU A 64 -9.34 13.89 -20.84
C GLU A 64 -8.68 14.45 -19.57
N ASP A 65 -9.35 14.31 -18.42
CA ASP A 65 -8.75 14.66 -17.12
C ASP A 65 -7.50 13.81 -16.85
N PHE A 66 -7.53 12.51 -17.16
CA PHE A 66 -6.38 11.63 -16.99
C PHE A 66 -5.24 11.94 -17.95
N ASP A 67 -5.54 12.26 -19.19
CA ASP A 67 -4.52 12.50 -20.21
C ASP A 67 -3.86 13.89 -20.06
N SER A 68 -4.61 14.86 -19.51
CA SER A 68 -4.10 16.20 -19.20
C SER A 68 -3.37 16.32 -17.86
N THR A 69 -3.32 15.24 -17.06
CA THR A 69 -2.70 15.30 -15.73
C THR A 69 -1.21 15.59 -15.76
N VAL A 70 -0.83 16.72 -15.15
CA VAL A 70 0.56 17.10 -14.89
C VAL A 70 1.05 16.43 -13.62
N PRO A 71 2.24 15.82 -13.59
CA PRO A 71 2.85 15.31 -12.35
C PRO A 71 2.87 16.38 -11.25
N ALA A 72 2.51 15.97 -10.03
CA ALA A 72 2.50 16.87 -8.87
C ALA A 72 3.89 17.08 -8.30
N GLU A 73 4.72 16.03 -8.33
CA GLU A 73 6.08 16.07 -7.83
C GLU A 73 7.06 16.49 -8.94
N PRO A 74 8.06 17.33 -8.62
CA PRO A 74 9.12 17.66 -9.56
C PRO A 74 9.93 16.41 -9.92
N PRO A 75 10.75 16.43 -10.98
CA PRO A 75 11.75 15.39 -11.23
C PRO A 75 12.68 15.20 -10.02
N THR A 76 13.20 13.99 -9.83
CA THR A 76 14.12 13.66 -8.77
C THR A 76 15.40 14.45 -8.95
N GLU A 77 15.77 15.16 -7.89
CA GLU A 77 16.99 15.95 -7.88
C GLU A 77 18.23 15.05 -8.02
N PRO A 78 19.24 15.43 -8.82
CA PRO A 78 20.41 14.59 -9.08
C PRO A 78 21.19 14.18 -7.82
N TYR A 79 21.14 14.98 -6.75
CA TYR A 79 21.83 14.65 -5.50
C TYR A 79 21.17 13.46 -4.78
N LEU A 80 19.83 13.31 -4.86
CA LEU A 80 19.12 12.16 -4.29
C LEU A 80 19.53 10.86 -4.98
N ILE A 81 19.80 10.90 -6.29
CA ILE A 81 20.32 9.75 -7.04
C ILE A 81 21.71 9.35 -6.54
N LYS A 82 22.57 10.33 -6.21
CA LYS A 82 23.92 10.08 -5.69
C LYS A 82 23.95 9.54 -4.27
N GLU A 83 22.90 9.79 -3.49
CA GLU A 83 22.73 9.27 -2.13
C GLU A 83 22.24 7.82 -2.10
N ASN A 84 21.83 7.25 -3.23
CA ASN A 84 21.50 5.82 -3.32
C ASN A 84 22.77 4.97 -3.20
N ASP A 85 22.69 3.80 -2.56
CA ASP A 85 23.82 2.86 -2.40
C ASP A 85 24.39 2.38 -3.75
N TYR A 86 23.55 2.37 -4.79
CA TYR A 86 23.86 1.96 -6.16
C TYR A 86 23.45 3.05 -7.17
N PRO A 87 24.11 4.22 -7.15
CA PRO A 87 23.67 5.40 -7.89
C PRO A 87 23.67 5.19 -9.41
N ASN A 88 24.61 4.37 -9.92
CA ASN A 88 24.67 4.03 -11.35
C ASN A 88 23.47 3.20 -11.79
N LEU A 89 23.01 2.23 -10.99
CA LEU A 89 21.80 1.45 -11.29
C LEU A 89 20.55 2.32 -11.19
N ARG A 90 20.49 3.17 -10.16
CA ARG A 90 19.40 4.13 -9.98
C ARG A 90 19.29 5.12 -11.14
N ALA A 91 20.40 5.57 -11.71
CA ALA A 91 20.44 6.49 -12.85
C ALA A 91 19.96 5.87 -14.17
N LEU A 92 19.91 4.54 -14.30
CA LEU A 92 19.39 3.86 -15.49
C LEU A 92 17.87 3.94 -15.61
N ARG A 93 17.16 4.25 -14.51
CA ARG A 93 15.70 4.31 -14.46
C ARG A 93 15.23 5.74 -14.37
N THR A 94 14.27 6.11 -15.22
CA THR A 94 13.64 7.43 -15.15
C THR A 94 12.63 7.49 -14.00
N ASP A 95 12.27 8.69 -13.55
CA ASP A 95 11.21 8.84 -12.54
C ASP A 95 9.85 8.34 -13.04
N GLN A 96 9.66 8.34 -14.36
CA GLN A 96 8.50 7.73 -14.97
C GLN A 96 8.47 6.22 -14.65
N ASP A 97 9.60 5.52 -14.80
CA ASP A 97 9.68 4.07 -14.57
C ASP A 97 9.63 3.68 -13.08
N ILE A 98 9.99 4.60 -12.19
CA ILE A 98 10.04 4.37 -10.75
C ILE A 98 8.71 4.75 -10.08
N GLY A 99 8.14 5.89 -10.47
CA GLY A 99 7.00 6.52 -9.81
C GLY A 99 7.37 7.30 -8.56
N ASP A 100 6.36 7.64 -7.77
CA ASP A 100 6.45 8.45 -6.55
C ASP A 100 6.29 7.63 -5.28
N GLY A 101 5.84 6.40 -5.41
CA GLY A 101 5.72 5.44 -4.34
C GLY A 101 5.30 4.07 -4.85
N LEU A 102 5.04 3.18 -3.92
CA LEU A 102 4.47 1.87 -4.19
C LEU A 102 3.41 1.50 -3.16
N TRP A 103 2.55 0.55 -3.53
CA TRP A 103 1.74 -0.20 -2.58
C TRP A 103 1.73 -1.70 -2.88
N LEU A 104 1.71 -2.51 -1.82
CA LEU A 104 1.62 -3.95 -1.87
C LEU A 104 0.17 -4.37 -1.65
N CYS A 105 -0.39 -5.06 -2.63
CA CYS A 105 -1.74 -5.60 -2.51
C CYS A 105 -1.79 -6.65 -1.40
N SER A 106 -2.74 -6.49 -0.47
CA SER A 106 -2.97 -7.44 0.63
C SER A 106 -3.35 -8.83 0.11
N HIS A 107 -4.14 -8.93 -0.97
CA HIS A 107 -4.62 -10.18 -1.56
C HIS A 107 -3.51 -10.96 -2.29
N CYS A 108 -2.91 -10.39 -3.33
CA CYS A 108 -2.01 -11.11 -4.24
C CYS A 108 -0.53 -10.72 -4.12
N ARG A 109 -0.21 -9.80 -3.20
CA ARG A 109 1.15 -9.32 -2.92
C ARG A 109 1.85 -8.62 -4.09
N HIS A 110 1.10 -8.28 -5.13
CA HIS A 110 1.65 -7.57 -6.27
C HIS A 110 2.04 -6.15 -5.88
N GLU A 111 3.18 -5.71 -6.39
CA GLU A 111 3.68 -4.35 -6.32
C GLU A 111 2.95 -3.48 -7.32
N ASN A 112 2.42 -2.36 -6.83
CA ASN A 112 1.72 -1.40 -7.66
C ASN A 112 2.40 -0.03 -7.51
N ILE A 113 2.98 0.45 -8.60
CA ILE A 113 3.67 1.74 -8.64
C ILE A 113 2.63 2.86 -8.57
N LEU A 114 2.89 3.85 -7.71
CA LEU A 114 2.05 5.03 -7.51
C LEU A 114 2.69 6.22 -8.21
N ARG A 115 1.86 7.06 -8.83
CA ARG A 115 2.26 8.37 -9.36
C ARG A 115 1.26 9.42 -8.90
N HIS A 116 1.79 10.52 -8.38
CA HIS A 116 1.03 11.63 -7.85
C HIS A 116 0.87 12.71 -8.93
N TYR A 117 -0.38 12.99 -9.26
CA TYR A 117 -0.78 13.98 -10.26
C TYR A 117 -1.45 15.19 -9.62
N LYS A 118 -1.32 16.33 -10.28
CA LYS A 118 -2.09 17.54 -9.95
C LYS A 118 -3.55 17.35 -10.34
N GLY A 119 -4.44 18.01 -9.60
CA GLY A 119 -5.87 18.06 -9.91
C GLY A 119 -6.72 17.21 -8.96
N ALA A 120 -7.94 16.91 -9.40
CA ALA A 120 -8.96 16.25 -8.60
C ALA A 120 -8.65 14.78 -8.31
N PHE A 121 -7.93 14.09 -9.20
CA PHE A 121 -7.65 12.65 -9.09
C PHE A 121 -6.16 12.36 -8.86
N PRO A 122 -5.64 12.49 -7.62
CA PRO A 122 -4.21 12.48 -7.34
C PRO A 122 -3.47 11.22 -7.77
N PHE A 123 -4.13 10.06 -7.83
CA PHE A 123 -3.51 8.78 -8.20
C PHE A 123 -4.31 8.01 -9.26
N LYS A 124 -5.26 8.68 -9.94
CA LYS A 124 -6.18 8.03 -10.90
C LYS A 124 -6.88 6.82 -10.24
N HIS A 125 -6.75 5.62 -10.81
CA HIS A 125 -7.33 4.38 -10.30
C HIS A 125 -6.32 3.58 -9.47
N LEU A 126 -6.66 3.33 -8.21
CA LEU A 126 -5.88 2.52 -7.27
C LEU A 126 -6.40 1.08 -7.24
N ARG A 127 -6.25 0.39 -8.37
CA ARG A 127 -6.54 -1.03 -8.53
C ARG A 127 -5.25 -1.82 -8.67
N CYS A 128 -5.20 -3.00 -8.06
CA CYS A 128 -4.09 -3.90 -8.20
C CYS A 128 -4.03 -4.42 -9.65
N ASN A 129 -2.91 -4.21 -10.32
CA ASN A 129 -2.71 -4.60 -11.73
C ASN A 129 -2.77 -6.12 -11.95
N ARG A 130 -2.67 -6.93 -10.88
CA ARG A 130 -2.69 -8.40 -10.96
C ARG A 130 -4.04 -9.03 -10.63
N CYS A 131 -4.76 -8.51 -9.64
CA CYS A 131 -6.00 -9.15 -9.14
C CYS A 131 -7.19 -8.20 -9.06
N ASN A 132 -7.08 -6.97 -9.59
CA ASN A 132 -8.11 -5.92 -9.57
C ASN A 132 -8.61 -5.50 -8.17
N HIS A 133 -7.98 -5.97 -7.10
CA HIS A 133 -8.29 -5.54 -5.73
C HIS A 133 -8.06 -4.03 -5.60
N ILE A 134 -9.02 -3.32 -5.02
CA ILE A 134 -8.94 -1.87 -4.80
C ILE A 134 -8.16 -1.62 -3.52
N LEU A 135 -7.31 -0.59 -3.51
CA LEU A 135 -6.53 -0.21 -2.34
C LEU A 135 -7.43 -0.07 -1.09
N CYS A 136 -7.20 -0.93 -0.10
CA CYS A 136 -7.90 -0.96 1.17
C CYS A 136 -6.95 -0.67 2.35
N PRO A 137 -7.47 -0.48 3.58
CA PRO A 137 -6.65 -0.23 4.76
C PRO A 137 -5.65 -1.34 5.11
N ASP A 138 -5.87 -2.58 4.69
CA ASP A 138 -4.97 -3.73 4.94
C ASP A 138 -3.80 -3.81 3.95
N CYS A 139 -3.80 -2.95 2.93
CA CYS A 139 -2.72 -2.87 1.97
C CYS A 139 -1.57 -2.00 2.50
N HIS A 140 -0.34 -2.38 2.20
CA HIS A 140 0.84 -1.67 2.68
C HIS A 140 1.30 -0.65 1.65
N THR A 141 1.38 0.61 2.03
CA THR A 141 1.77 1.72 1.16
C THR A 141 3.07 2.35 1.63
N SER A 142 3.91 2.76 0.69
CA SER A 142 5.07 3.63 0.98
C SER A 142 4.62 5.00 1.54
N ALA A 143 5.57 5.82 2.01
CA ALA A 143 5.30 7.10 2.65
C ALA A 143 4.48 8.12 1.81
N ILE A 144 4.30 7.90 0.51
CA ILE A 144 3.46 8.75 -0.35
C ILE A 144 1.97 8.65 0.00
N LEU A 145 1.52 7.52 0.54
CA LEU A 145 0.14 7.32 0.99
C LEU A 145 0.19 6.79 2.42
N SER A 146 -0.43 7.50 3.35
CA SER A 146 -0.57 7.04 4.73
C SER A 146 -2.04 7.04 5.11
N ALA A 147 -2.57 5.90 5.56
CA ALA A 147 -3.96 5.78 5.96
C ALA A 147 -4.29 6.77 7.09
N ILE A 148 -5.47 7.38 7.00
CA ILE A 148 -5.98 8.31 7.99
C ILE A 148 -7.13 7.65 8.74
N PRO A 149 -7.14 7.67 10.09
CA PRO A 149 -8.25 7.14 10.86
C PRO A 149 -9.54 7.92 10.60
N TYR A 150 -10.67 7.23 10.64
CA TYR A 150 -11.97 7.86 10.57
C TYR A 150 -12.13 8.91 11.67
N GLY A 151 -12.79 10.03 11.34
CA GLY A 151 -13.01 11.14 12.26
C GLY A 151 -11.91 12.22 12.27
N LEU A 152 -10.74 11.98 11.67
CA LEU A 152 -9.75 13.04 11.48
C LEU A 152 -10.22 13.98 10.35
N ILE A 153 -10.64 15.18 10.74
CA ILE A 153 -11.09 16.26 9.84
C ILE A 153 -10.19 17.49 9.90
N HIS A 154 -9.33 17.60 10.92
CA HIS A 154 -8.46 18.76 11.08
C HIS A 154 -7.11 18.52 10.41
N ALA A 155 -6.76 19.39 9.46
CA ALA A 155 -5.48 19.39 8.78
C ALA A 155 -4.80 20.75 8.89
N ARG A 156 -3.48 20.74 8.74
CA ARG A 156 -2.71 21.98 8.64
C ARG A 156 -3.23 22.79 7.46
N ARG A 157 -3.45 24.09 7.68
CA ARG A 157 -3.83 25.01 6.60
C ARG A 157 -2.79 24.94 5.48
N THR A 158 -3.25 24.68 4.27
CA THR A 158 -2.41 24.71 3.07
C THR A 158 -1.96 26.15 2.80
N LEU A 159 -0.69 26.31 2.41
CA LEU A 159 -0.18 27.60 1.96
C LEU A 159 -0.85 27.95 0.64
N THR A 160 -1.14 29.25 0.44
CA THR A 160 -1.74 29.76 -0.79
C THR A 160 -0.98 29.25 -2.02
N GLY A 161 -1.70 28.64 -2.96
CA GLY A 161 -1.12 28.07 -4.19
C GLY A 161 -0.61 26.63 -4.08
N ARG A 162 -0.65 25.99 -2.90
CA ARG A 162 -0.36 24.56 -2.75
C ARG A 162 -1.65 23.75 -2.75
N GLN A 163 -1.60 22.56 -3.37
CA GLN A 163 -2.72 21.62 -3.36
C GLN A 163 -2.84 20.90 -2.02
N VAL A 164 -4.08 20.58 -1.65
CA VAL A 164 -4.42 19.77 -0.47
C VAL A 164 -3.77 18.39 -0.58
N ARG A 165 -3.03 17.97 0.44
CA ARG A 165 -2.29 16.70 0.48
C ARG A 165 -3.09 15.59 1.15
N TYR A 166 -4.37 15.50 0.80
CA TYR A 166 -5.31 14.51 1.35
C TYR A 166 -6.20 13.99 0.23
N CYS A 167 -6.53 12.71 0.26
CA CYS A 167 -7.43 12.10 -0.70
C CYS A 167 -8.27 10.99 -0.06
N HIS A 168 -9.40 10.67 -0.68
CA HIS A 168 -10.14 9.44 -0.41
C HIS A 168 -10.24 8.59 -1.68
N VAL A 169 -10.62 7.31 -1.53
CA VAL A 169 -10.66 6.36 -2.65
C VAL A 169 -12.05 5.73 -2.74
N CYS A 170 -12.66 5.77 -3.92
CA CYS A 170 -13.94 5.11 -4.14
C CYS A 170 -13.80 3.58 -3.95
N PRO A 171 -14.53 2.96 -3.01
CA PRO A 171 -14.38 1.53 -2.72
C PRO A 171 -14.90 0.62 -3.85
N THR A 172 -15.75 1.15 -4.75
CA THR A 172 -16.34 0.38 -5.85
C THR A 172 -15.42 0.31 -7.07
N CYS A 173 -14.77 1.44 -7.42
CA CYS A 173 -14.00 1.52 -8.66
C CYS A 173 -12.52 1.88 -8.44
N GLY A 174 -12.10 2.25 -7.23
CA GLY A 174 -10.72 2.62 -6.92
C GLY A 174 -10.28 4.00 -7.39
N LEU A 175 -11.18 4.83 -7.92
CA LEU A 175 -10.84 6.20 -8.32
C LEU A 175 -10.52 7.06 -7.09
N SER A 176 -9.33 7.65 -7.04
CA SER A 176 -8.89 8.53 -5.97
C SER A 176 -9.41 9.95 -6.17
N TYR A 177 -9.89 10.63 -5.13
CA TYR A 177 -10.28 12.04 -5.17
C TYR A 177 -9.52 12.82 -4.13
N ARG A 178 -9.06 14.01 -4.49
CA ARG A 178 -8.44 14.96 -3.56
C ARG A 178 -9.53 15.56 -2.66
N ALA A 179 -9.24 15.66 -1.37
CA ALA A 179 -10.13 16.29 -0.42
C ALA A 179 -10.24 17.80 -0.67
N GLU A 180 -11.40 18.37 -0.38
CA GLU A 180 -11.57 19.81 -0.31
C GLU A 180 -11.15 20.30 1.08
N GLN A 181 -10.66 21.54 1.18
CA GLN A 181 -10.20 22.10 2.45
C GLN A 181 -10.79 23.50 2.64
N GLU A 182 -11.57 23.67 3.70
CA GLU A 182 -12.07 24.96 4.16
C GLU A 182 -11.37 25.34 5.48
N GLY A 183 -10.47 26.32 5.40
CA GLY A 183 -9.63 26.70 6.54
C GLY A 183 -8.71 25.56 7.00
N THR A 184 -9.03 24.97 8.15
CA THR A 184 -8.30 23.82 8.72
C THR A 184 -9.09 22.52 8.62
N THR A 185 -10.29 22.54 8.06
CA THR A 185 -11.19 21.39 8.00
C THR A 185 -11.11 20.75 6.61
N LEU A 186 -10.94 19.43 6.57
CA LEU A 186 -11.03 18.63 5.36
C LEU A 186 -12.47 18.17 5.17
N ASP A 187 -12.99 18.36 3.96
CA ASP A 187 -14.27 17.81 3.54
C ASP A 187 -14.06 16.57 2.67
N PHE A 188 -14.71 15.48 3.06
CA PHE A 188 -14.72 14.19 2.38
C PHE A 188 -16.16 13.72 2.07
N TYR A 189 -17.18 14.53 2.40
CA TYR A 189 -18.58 14.14 2.31
C TYR A 189 -19.21 14.62 1.00
N GLY A 190 -20.29 13.97 0.57
CA GLY A 190 -21.10 14.41 -0.57
C GLY A 190 -20.42 14.27 -1.93
N THR A 191 -19.22 13.68 -2.00
CA THR A 191 -18.54 13.39 -3.26
C THR A 191 -19.26 12.25 -3.99
N ILE A 192 -19.64 12.47 -5.25
CA ILE A 192 -20.21 11.44 -6.12
C ILE A 192 -19.12 10.97 -7.08
N CYS A 193 -18.91 9.66 -7.14
CA CYS A 193 -17.89 9.08 -7.99
C CYS A 193 -18.24 9.28 -9.47
N VAL A 194 -17.44 10.02 -10.22
CA VAL A 194 -17.70 10.29 -11.64
C VAL A 194 -17.64 9.04 -12.53
N ASN A 195 -17.00 7.96 -12.06
CA ASN A 195 -16.87 6.72 -12.83
C ASN A 195 -18.01 5.70 -12.56
N CYS A 196 -18.48 5.59 -11.32
CA CYS A 196 -19.46 4.56 -10.93
C CYS A 196 -20.66 5.09 -10.15
N SER A 197 -20.79 6.42 -10.02
CA SER A 197 -21.88 7.12 -9.34
C SER A 197 -22.07 6.77 -7.85
N ALA A 198 -21.12 6.06 -7.23
CA ALA A 198 -21.15 5.81 -5.80
C ALA A 198 -21.00 7.13 -5.04
N THR A 199 -21.82 7.36 -4.02
CA THR A 199 -21.72 8.54 -3.16
C THR A 199 -20.87 8.24 -1.94
N SER A 200 -19.99 9.17 -1.57
CA SER A 200 -19.23 9.10 -0.33
C SER A 200 -20.05 9.67 0.83
N TRP A 201 -20.29 8.84 1.83
CA TRP A 201 -20.88 9.26 3.11
C TRP A 201 -19.80 9.41 4.19
N GLY A 202 -18.54 9.66 3.76
CA GLY A 202 -17.37 9.70 4.61
C GLY A 202 -16.82 8.31 4.99
N ASP A 203 -17.39 7.24 4.47
CA ASP A 203 -16.99 5.85 4.69
C ASP A 203 -15.81 5.42 3.80
N TRP A 204 -15.53 6.16 2.75
CA TRP A 204 -14.44 5.86 1.82
C TRP A 204 -13.07 5.89 2.51
N PRO A 205 -12.15 4.96 2.19
CA PRO A 205 -10.80 4.97 2.72
C PRO A 205 -10.09 6.30 2.46
N ARG A 206 -9.48 6.86 3.49
CA ARG A 206 -8.85 8.20 3.49
C ARG A 206 -7.35 8.08 3.65
N TYR A 207 -6.60 8.90 2.93
CA TYR A 207 -5.15 8.88 2.93
C TYR A 207 -4.57 10.30 2.94
N HIS A 208 -3.45 10.44 3.65
CA HIS A 208 -2.56 11.58 3.55
C HIS A 208 -1.57 11.34 2.41
N ILE A 209 -1.33 12.37 1.61
CA ILE A 209 -0.38 12.36 0.51
C ILE A 209 0.97 12.86 1.02
N GLY A 210 1.84 11.93 1.42
CA GLY A 210 3.10 12.21 2.09
C GLY A 210 4.28 12.51 1.15
N ASN A 211 5.48 12.19 1.63
CA ASN A 211 6.74 12.43 0.92
C ASN A 211 7.07 11.27 -0.03
N HIS A 212 7.47 11.59 -1.26
CA HIS A 212 7.89 10.63 -2.28
C HIS A 212 9.40 10.37 -2.26
N GLU A 213 10.20 11.28 -1.66
CA GLU A 213 11.66 11.25 -1.75
C GLU A 213 12.29 9.94 -1.24
N PRO A 214 11.87 9.34 -0.09
CA PRO A 214 12.50 8.11 0.38
C PRO A 214 12.38 6.96 -0.64
N TYR A 215 11.21 6.84 -1.27
CA TYR A 215 10.98 5.82 -2.31
C TYR A 215 11.75 6.15 -3.59
N ARG A 216 11.75 7.41 -4.03
CA ARG A 216 12.49 7.78 -5.24
C ARG A 216 14.01 7.69 -5.06
N ARG A 217 14.52 7.88 -3.85
CA ARG A 217 15.94 7.68 -3.51
C ARG A 217 16.28 6.20 -3.62
N ASP A 218 15.52 5.32 -2.96
CA ASP A 218 15.78 3.87 -2.96
C ASP A 218 14.48 3.05 -2.99
N PRO A 219 13.98 2.70 -4.19
CA PRO A 219 12.76 1.93 -4.34
C PRO A 219 12.85 0.52 -3.73
N ASP A 220 14.02 -0.11 -3.82
CA ASP A 220 14.24 -1.49 -3.41
C ASP A 220 14.31 -1.61 -1.88
N ALA A 221 14.96 -0.64 -1.22
CA ALA A 221 14.95 -0.54 0.24
C ALA A 221 13.53 -0.32 0.77
N VAL A 222 12.76 0.59 0.17
CA VAL A 222 11.37 0.84 0.58
C VAL A 222 10.47 -0.37 0.32
N PHE A 223 10.67 -1.10 -0.78
CA PHE A 223 9.97 -2.36 -1.03
C PHE A 223 10.26 -3.38 0.07
N THR A 224 11.54 -3.60 0.40
CA THR A 224 11.96 -4.52 1.45
C THR A 224 11.34 -4.13 2.80
N GLN A 225 11.33 -2.84 3.13
CA GLN A 225 10.69 -2.32 4.33
C GLN A 225 9.18 -2.65 4.38
N LEU A 226 8.46 -2.53 3.28
CA LEU A 226 7.02 -2.85 3.23
C LEU A 226 6.77 -4.35 3.37
N VAL A 227 7.64 -5.20 2.84
CA VAL A 227 7.60 -6.66 3.03
C VAL A 227 7.81 -7.00 4.51
N ASP A 228 8.80 -6.38 5.16
CA ASP A 228 9.09 -6.59 6.58
C ASP A 228 7.94 -6.11 7.48
N GLN A 229 7.37 -4.92 7.19
CA GLN A 229 6.19 -4.41 7.90
C GLN A 229 5.02 -5.37 7.82
N ARG A 230 4.75 -5.92 6.63
CA ARG A 230 3.70 -6.92 6.44
C ARG A 230 3.97 -8.18 7.25
N ALA A 231 5.21 -8.67 7.28
CA ALA A 231 5.57 -9.84 8.07
C ALA A 231 5.37 -9.59 9.57
N ALA A 232 5.72 -8.40 10.05
CA ALA A 232 5.51 -7.98 11.42
C ALA A 232 4.01 -7.89 11.78
N ASP A 233 3.18 -7.32 10.89
CA ASP A 233 1.72 -7.27 11.09
C ASP A 233 1.10 -8.66 11.14
N ALA A 234 1.51 -9.56 10.23
CA ALA A 234 1.05 -10.94 10.24
C ALA A 234 1.42 -11.67 11.55
N ALA A 235 2.65 -11.47 12.03
CA ALA A 235 3.09 -12.02 13.31
C ALA A 235 2.28 -11.47 14.50
N ARG A 236 1.98 -10.16 14.50
CA ARG A 236 1.14 -9.51 15.51
C ARG A 236 -0.28 -10.09 15.54
N LEU A 237 -0.91 -10.22 14.37
CA LEU A 237 -2.26 -10.80 14.25
C LEU A 237 -2.28 -12.26 14.69
N ALA A 238 -1.28 -13.06 14.29
CA ALA A 238 -1.15 -14.44 14.74
C ALA A 238 -1.03 -14.53 16.26
N PHE A 239 -0.21 -13.67 16.89
CA PHE A 239 -0.06 -13.64 18.34
C PHE A 239 -1.36 -13.24 19.06
N GLN A 240 -2.06 -12.22 18.57
CA GLN A 240 -3.37 -11.82 19.10
C GLN A 240 -4.39 -12.96 19.02
N TRP A 241 -4.41 -13.69 17.91
CA TRP A 241 -5.27 -14.86 17.75
C TRP A 241 -4.95 -15.97 18.75
N VAL A 242 -3.66 -16.22 19.02
CA VAL A 242 -3.23 -17.20 20.04
C VAL A 242 -3.73 -16.81 21.43
N ILE A 243 -3.61 -15.53 21.80
CA ILE A 243 -4.09 -15.03 23.10
C ILE A 243 -5.61 -15.16 23.20
N ALA A 244 -6.35 -14.69 22.19
CA ALA A 244 -7.81 -14.72 22.18
C ALA A 244 -8.38 -16.15 22.29
N ASN A 245 -7.64 -17.14 21.79
CA ASN A 245 -8.05 -18.54 21.79
C ASN A 245 -7.32 -19.39 22.85
N ALA A 246 -6.61 -18.79 23.81
CA ALA A 246 -5.88 -19.55 24.83
C ALA A 246 -6.81 -20.42 25.69
N GLY A 247 -8.04 -19.95 25.97
CA GLY A 247 -9.03 -20.69 26.75
C GLY A 247 -9.85 -21.73 25.97
N THR A 248 -9.89 -21.62 24.63
CA THR A 248 -10.62 -22.55 23.75
C THR A 248 -9.73 -23.61 23.14
N ARG A 249 -8.41 -23.53 23.36
CA ARG A 249 -7.49 -24.55 22.89
C ARG A 249 -7.79 -25.87 23.61
N PRO A 250 -8.05 -26.96 22.88
CA PRO A 250 -8.11 -28.28 23.49
C PRO A 250 -6.80 -28.53 24.23
N ARG A 251 -6.88 -29.09 25.45
CA ARG A 251 -5.69 -29.48 26.24
C ARG A 251 -4.75 -30.22 25.30
N SER A 252 -3.57 -29.67 25.10
CA SER A 252 -2.57 -30.26 24.21
C SER A 252 -2.33 -31.70 24.67
N ARG A 253 -2.54 -32.68 23.80
CA ARG A 253 -2.23 -34.09 24.09
C ARG A 253 -0.74 -34.33 24.39
N LEU A 254 0.10 -33.30 24.23
CA LEU A 254 1.53 -33.30 24.55
C LEU A 254 1.83 -32.76 25.96
N SER A 255 0.83 -32.32 26.74
CA SER A 255 1.01 -32.17 28.18
C SER A 255 0.98 -33.56 28.81
N CYS A 256 2.09 -34.29 28.70
CA CYS A 256 2.35 -35.43 29.56
C CYS A 256 2.56 -34.89 30.97
N THR A 257 1.47 -34.62 31.68
CA THR A 257 1.56 -34.45 33.13
C THR A 257 2.06 -35.77 33.68
N ALA A 258 3.25 -35.76 34.27
CA ALA A 258 3.88 -36.94 34.89
C ALA A 258 3.11 -37.48 36.11
N GLU A 259 1.86 -37.07 36.31
CA GLU A 259 1.02 -37.41 37.45
C GLU A 259 0.27 -38.73 37.24
N ASP A 260 0.19 -39.27 36.02
CA ASP A 260 -0.46 -40.56 35.73
C ASP A 260 0.43 -41.79 35.98
N ALA A 261 1.58 -41.63 36.68
CA ALA A 261 2.50 -42.73 36.97
C ALA A 261 2.34 -43.33 38.39
N ALA A 262 1.41 -42.84 39.21
CA ALA A 262 1.18 -43.37 40.55
C ALA A 262 -0.32 -43.44 40.84
N ASP A 263 -0.99 -44.49 40.37
CA ASP A 263 -2.13 -45.13 41.04
C ASP A 263 -2.63 -46.30 40.18
N GLY A 264 -1.81 -47.35 40.14
CA GLY A 264 -2.33 -48.69 39.92
C GLY A 264 -2.81 -49.23 41.26
N GLU A 265 -4.12 -49.31 41.47
CA GLU A 265 -4.84 -50.52 41.92
C GLU A 265 -6.30 -50.19 42.32
N GLY A 266 -7.24 -50.83 41.62
CA GLY A 266 -8.54 -51.21 42.18
C GLY A 266 -9.74 -50.34 41.84
N GLY A 267 -10.62 -50.84 40.96
CA GLY A 267 -12.00 -50.36 40.91
C GLY A 267 -12.73 -50.53 39.59
N MET A 268 -13.05 -51.78 39.22
CA MET A 268 -13.97 -52.08 38.12
C MET A 268 -15.40 -51.73 38.55
N GLN A 269 -15.98 -50.63 38.05
CA GLN A 269 -17.42 -50.38 38.08
C GLN A 269 -17.95 -49.75 36.79
N SER A 270 -19.21 -50.09 36.55
CA SER A 270 -19.95 -50.17 35.30
C SER A 270 -20.58 -48.83 34.88
N ARG A 271 -20.70 -48.66 33.55
CA ARG A 271 -21.85 -48.15 32.75
C ARG A 271 -22.75 -47.04 33.32
N ASP A 272 -22.92 -45.97 32.53
CA ASP A 272 -24.18 -45.51 31.90
C ASP A 272 -23.93 -44.10 31.30
N SER A 273 -24.00 -43.89 29.97
CA SER A 273 -25.18 -43.55 29.13
C SER A 273 -25.47 -42.03 29.02
N GLU A 274 -25.47 -41.55 27.77
CA GLU A 274 -26.13 -40.33 27.22
C GLU A 274 -25.60 -38.96 27.68
N GLU A 275 -25.54 -37.86 26.90
CA GLU A 275 -26.35 -37.40 25.78
C GLU A 275 -25.51 -36.38 24.95
N SER A 276 -25.46 -36.55 23.62
CA SER A 276 -24.63 -35.74 22.72
C SER A 276 -25.40 -34.51 22.20
N GLY A 277 -25.15 -33.34 22.77
CA GLY A 277 -25.63 -32.06 22.25
C GLY A 277 -24.67 -31.48 21.20
N GLY A 278 -25.05 -31.53 19.93
CA GLY A 278 -24.30 -30.96 18.81
C GLY A 278 -24.24 -29.42 18.86
N ARG A 279 -23.04 -28.86 18.93
CA ARG A 279 -22.78 -27.43 18.67
C ARG A 279 -22.17 -27.28 17.28
N GLU A 280 -22.88 -26.60 16.39
CA GLU A 280 -22.39 -26.23 15.07
C GLU A 280 -21.21 -25.23 15.18
N PRO A 281 -20.16 -25.39 14.37
CA PRO A 281 -19.05 -24.45 14.32
C PRO A 281 -19.45 -23.18 13.55
N LEU A 282 -19.29 -22.03 14.19
CA LEU A 282 -19.43 -20.71 13.56
C LEU A 282 -18.36 -20.55 12.46
N THR A 283 -18.81 -20.55 11.21
CA THR A 283 -17.98 -20.24 10.05
C THR A 283 -17.72 -18.74 10.00
N TRP A 284 -16.47 -18.34 10.19
CA TRP A 284 -16.02 -16.98 9.93
C TRP A 284 -15.51 -16.90 8.49
N SER A 285 -16.16 -16.06 7.68
CA SER A 285 -15.66 -15.67 6.35
C SER A 285 -14.59 -14.59 6.52
N PRO A 286 -13.40 -14.73 5.92
CA PRO A 286 -12.45 -13.63 5.81
C PRO A 286 -12.90 -12.68 4.70
N CYS A 287 -12.90 -11.38 5.00
CA CYS A 287 -13.06 -10.30 4.03
C CYS A 287 -11.92 -10.28 3.00
#